data_AF-A0A7C4IXZ3-F1
#
_entry.id   AF-A0A7C4IXZ3-F1
#
_cell.length_a   1.000
_cell.length_b   1.000
_cell.length_c   1.000
_cell.angle_alpha   90.00
_cell.angle_beta   90.00
_cell.angle_gamma   90.00
#
_symmetry.space_group_name_H-M   'P 1'
#
loop_
_entity.id
_entity.type
_entity.pdbx_description
1 polymer ?
#
loop_
_entity_poly.entity_id
_entity_poly.type
_entity_poly.pdbx_seq_one_letter_code
_entity_poly.pdbx_strand_id
1 'polypeptide(L)'
;MNKEIFEGKWKQIRGQTPKWWSLMGSHDLEKIDKAGVKYDKYVTLLQVKYGYTRDQARKEFARRFAEFEAEQQQSNEHISK
;
A
#
# COMPACT_ATOMS: atom_id res chain seq x y z
N MET A 1 -0.43 -7.65 8.83
CA MET A 1 -0.46 -6.18 9.02
C MET A 1 -1.82 -5.76 9.56
N ASN A 2 -1.86 -4.77 10.46
CA ASN A 2 -3.11 -4.23 11.03
C ASN A 2 -3.78 -3.22 10.07
N LYS A 3 -5.12 -3.28 9.96
CA LYS A 3 -5.93 -2.36 9.16
C LYS A 3 -5.81 -0.91 9.65
N GLU A 4 -5.68 -0.69 10.95
CA GLU A 4 -5.55 0.64 11.54
C GLU A 4 -4.28 1.35 11.07
N ILE A 5 -3.16 0.62 11.01
CA ILE A 5 -1.89 1.15 10.49
C ILE A 5 -2.03 1.53 9.03
N PHE A 6 -2.71 0.69 8.23
CA PHE A 6 -2.96 0.98 6.82
C PHE A 6 -3.77 2.28 6.66
N GLU A 7 -4.85 2.45 7.42
CA GLU A 7 -5.68 3.67 7.36
C GLU A 7 -4.88 4.91 7.79
N GLY A 8 -4.13 4.82 8.89
CA GLY A 8 -3.30 5.92 9.38
C GLY A 8 -2.18 6.34 8.42
N LYS A 9 -1.66 5.41 7.61
CA LYS A 9 -0.59 5.64 6.63
C LYS A 9 -1.11 5.73 5.18
N TRP A 10 -2.43 5.81 5.01
CA TRP A 10 -3.06 5.68 3.69
C TRP A 10 -2.53 6.72 2.69
N LYS A 11 -2.31 7.97 3.12
CA LYS A 11 -1.81 9.03 2.22
C LYS A 11 -0.45 8.67 1.61
N GLN A 12 0.47 8.14 2.40
CA GLN A 12 1.79 7.69 1.96
C GLN A 12 1.66 6.46 1.05
N ILE A 13 0.87 5.47 1.46
CA ILE A 13 0.61 4.24 0.70
C ILE A 13 0.01 4.58 -0.67
N ARG A 14 -1.00 5.47 -0.72
CA ARG A 14 -1.67 5.92 -1.95
C ARG A 14 -0.67 6.57 -2.91
N GLY A 15 0.23 7.41 -2.41
CA GLY A 15 1.26 8.05 -3.23
C GLY A 15 2.28 7.06 -3.82
N GLN A 16 2.57 5.98 -3.10
CA GLN A 16 3.52 4.96 -3.54
C GLN A 16 2.88 3.84 -4.37
N THR A 17 1.55 3.67 -4.29
CA THR A 17 0.85 2.56 -4.93
C THR A 17 1.09 2.47 -6.44
N PRO A 18 1.06 3.55 -7.24
CA PRO A 18 1.38 3.46 -8.67
C PRO A 18 2.82 3.01 -8.96
N LYS A 19 3.76 3.27 -8.05
CA LYS A 19 5.16 2.84 -8.17
C LYS A 19 5.32 1.35 -7.84
N TRP A 20 4.61 0.89 -6.81
CA TRP A 20 4.63 -0.53 -6.45
C TRP A 20 3.88 -1.35 -7.50
N TRP A 21 2.70 -0.90 -7.89
CA TRP A 21 1.70 -1.63 -8.66
C TRP A 21 1.24 -0.82 -9.87
N SER A 22 1.91 -0.99 -11.01
CA SER A 22 1.64 -0.26 -12.26
C SER A 22 0.20 -0.40 -12.81
N LEU A 23 -0.50 -1.52 -12.54
CA LEU A 23 -1.90 -1.75 -12.94
C LEU A 23 -2.94 -1.06 -12.04
N MET A 24 -2.51 -0.48 -10.90
CA MET A 24 -3.39 0.30 -10.01
C MET A 24 -3.26 1.79 -10.34
N GLY A 25 -4.24 2.31 -11.09
CA GLY A 25 -4.29 3.71 -11.48
C GLY A 25 -5.12 4.58 -10.54
N SER A 26 -5.17 5.88 -10.82
CA SER A 26 -5.91 6.87 -10.01
C SER A 26 -7.36 6.48 -9.74
N HIS A 27 -8.06 5.93 -10.74
CA HIS A 27 -9.45 5.49 -10.60
C HIS A 27 -9.61 4.32 -9.60
N ASP A 28 -8.63 3.42 -9.51
CA ASP A 28 -8.66 2.34 -8.52
C ASP A 28 -8.42 2.89 -7.10
N LEU A 29 -7.54 3.87 -6.97
CA LEU A 29 -7.27 4.56 -5.69
C LEU A 29 -8.50 5.33 -5.21
N GLU A 30 -9.25 5.98 -6.10
CA GLU A 30 -10.51 6.64 -5.76
C GLU A 30 -11.57 5.66 -5.23
N LYS A 31 -11.62 4.44 -5.77
CA LYS A 31 -12.50 3.38 -5.25
C LYS A 31 -12.10 2.94 -3.85
N ILE A 32 -10.79 2.94 -3.55
CA ILE A 32 -10.28 2.63 -2.21
C ILE A 32 -10.61 3.78 -1.26
N ASP A 33 -10.41 5.04 -1.67
CA ASP A 33 -10.71 6.23 -0.87
C ASP A 33 -12.16 6.22 -0.35
N LYS A 34 -13.11 5.79 -1.19
CA LYS A 34 -14.55 5.74 -0.88
C LYS A 34 -15.00 4.46 -0.15
N ALA A 35 -14.10 3.50 0.08
CA ALA A 35 -14.46 2.23 0.71
C ALA A 35 -14.60 2.37 2.23
N GLY A 36 -15.56 1.65 2.82
CA GLY A 36 -15.73 1.60 4.28
C GLY A 36 -14.53 1.00 5.01
N VAL A 37 -13.81 0.06 4.37
CA VAL A 37 -12.53 -0.48 4.86
C VAL A 37 -11.54 -0.48 3.70
N LYS A 38 -10.60 0.47 3.69
CA LYS A 38 -9.71 0.70 2.55
C LYS A 38 -8.75 -0.46 2.36
N TYR A 39 -8.23 -1.01 3.45
CA TYR A 39 -7.32 -2.16 3.40
C TYR A 39 -7.93 -3.36 2.66
N ASP A 40 -9.18 -3.71 2.98
CA ASP A 40 -9.85 -4.85 2.33
C ASP A 40 -10.13 -4.57 0.85
N LYS A 41 -10.50 -3.33 0.49
CA LYS A 41 -10.68 -2.93 -0.91
C LYS A 41 -9.36 -2.96 -1.68
N TYR A 42 -8.27 -2.51 -1.06
CA TYR A 42 -6.93 -2.54 -1.64
C TYR A 42 -6.48 -3.98 -1.92
N VAL A 43 -6.58 -4.87 -0.93
CA VAL A 43 -6.27 -6.29 -1.08
C VAL A 43 -7.14 -6.95 -2.16
N THR A 44 -8.40 -6.55 -2.28
CA THR A 44 -9.30 -7.04 -3.36
C THR A 44 -8.83 -6.60 -4.74
N LEU A 45 -8.38 -5.35 -4.89
CA LEU A 45 -7.87 -4.85 -6.16
C LEU A 45 -6.57 -5.54 -6.57
N LEU A 46 -5.69 -5.86 -5.62
CA LEU A 46 -4.50 -6.66 -5.91
C LEU A 46 -4.84 -8.05 -6.45
N GLN A 47 -5.86 -8.71 -5.87
CA GLN A 47 -6.33 -10.00 -6.37
C GLN A 47 -6.87 -9.87 -7.81
N VAL A 48 -7.69 -8.85 -8.08
CA VAL A 48 -8.32 -8.65 -9.41
C VAL A 48 -7.30 -8.26 -10.48
N LYS A 49 -6.36 -7.37 -10.17
CA LYS A 49 -5.43 -6.81 -11.16
C LYS A 49 -4.23 -7.72 -11.44
N TYR A 50 -3.77 -8.46 -10.43
CA TYR A 50 -2.54 -9.26 -10.50
C TYR A 50 -2.76 -10.77 -10.33
N GLY A 51 -4.01 -11.21 -10.15
CA GLY A 51 -4.32 -12.64 -9.98
C GLY A 51 -3.85 -13.23 -8.66
N TYR A 52 -3.54 -12.39 -7.67
CA TYR A 52 -3.10 -12.86 -6.36
C TYR A 52 -4.23 -13.56 -5.61
N THR A 53 -3.88 -14.57 -4.82
CA THR A 53 -4.72 -14.98 -3.69
C THR A 53 -4.76 -13.85 -2.65
N ARG A 54 -5.79 -13.85 -1.79
CA ARG A 54 -5.87 -12.89 -0.68
C ARG A 54 -4.61 -12.89 0.18
N ASP A 55 -3.98 -14.05 0.38
CA ASP A 55 -2.79 -14.19 1.21
C ASP A 55 -1.54 -13.63 0.53
N GLN A 56 -1.35 -13.91 -0.76
CA GLN A 56 -0.28 -13.31 -1.56
C GLN A 56 -0.41 -11.79 -1.60
N ALA A 57 -1.62 -11.26 -1.83
CA ALA A 57 -1.86 -9.83 -1.82
C ALA A 57 -1.49 -9.17 -0.47
N ARG A 58 -1.83 -9.80 0.66
CA ARG A 58 -1.46 -9.30 2.00
C ARG A 58 0.05 -9.36 2.24
N LYS A 59 0.71 -10.46 1.85
CA LYS A 59 2.16 -10.64 2.02
C LYS A 59 2.94 -9.65 1.16
N GLU A 60 2.56 -9.52 -0.10
CA GLU A 60 3.25 -8.67 -1.06
C GLU A 60 3.09 -7.18 -0.72
N PHE A 61 1.87 -6.78 -0.29
CA PHE A 61 1.68 -5.47 0.30
C PHE A 61 2.61 -5.23 1.49
N ALA A 62 2.63 -6.16 2.45
CA ALA A 62 3.42 -6.01 3.68
C ALA A 62 4.92 -5.88 3.38
N ARG A 63 5.41 -6.63 2.39
CA ARG A 63 6.80 -6.54 1.91
C ARG A 63 7.12 -5.14 1.38
N ARG A 64 6.33 -4.62 0.43
CA ARG A 64 6.54 -3.28 -0.14
C ARG A 64 6.44 -2.18 0.90
N PHE A 65 5.50 -2.30 1.84
CA PHE A 65 5.32 -1.32 2.89
C PHE A 65 6.50 -1.31 3.87
N ALA A 66 7.02 -2.49 4.23
CA ALA A 66 8.22 -2.59 5.07
C ALA A 66 9.47 -2.02 4.39
N GLU A 67 9.67 -2.31 3.09
CA GLU A 67 10.74 -1.72 2.27
C GLU A 67 10.68 -0.20 2.28
N PHE A 68 9.48 0.35 2.06
CA PHE A 68 9.27 1.79 2.08
C PHE A 68 9.54 2.44 3.44
N GLU A 69 9.06 1.86 4.53
CA GLU A 69 9.32 2.43 5.87
C GLU A 69 10.82 2.35 6.22
N ALA A 70 11.53 1.30 5.79
CA ALA A 70 12.98 1.20 5.97
C ALA A 70 13.74 2.28 5.17
N GLU A 71 13.34 2.55 3.93
CA GLU A 71 13.91 3.62 3.11
C GLU A 71 13.71 5.00 3.74
N GLN A 72 12.52 5.28 4.29
CA GLN A 72 12.22 6.56 4.95
C GLN A 72 13.03 6.76 6.24
N GLN A 73 13.27 5.68 7.00
CA GLN A 73 14.08 5.74 8.21
C GLN A 73 15.54 6.09 7.88
N GLN A 74 16.10 5.46 6.85
CA GLN A 74 17.48 5.72 6.41
C GLN A 74 17.67 7.13 5.87
N SER A 75 16.69 7.69 5.14
CA SER A 75 16.78 9.07 4.66
C SER A 75 16.77 10.10 5.79
N ASN A 76 16.00 9.86 6.85
CA ASN A 76 15.92 10.78 8.00
C ASN A 76 17.20 10.78 8.84
N GLU A 77 17.88 9.64 8.94
CA GLU A 77 19.16 9.52 9.66
C GLU A 77 20.33 10.19 8.94
N HIS A 78 20.27 10.27 7.60
CA HIS A 78 21.32 10.92 6.80
C HIS A 78 21.23 12.46 6.81
N ILE A 79 20.04 13.02 7.04
CA ILE A 79 19.81 14.48 7.09
C ILE A 79 20.13 15.06 8.48
N SER A 80 20.15 14.24 9.53
CA SER A 80 20.40 14.68 10.92
C SER A 80 21.88 14.60 11.36
N LYS A 81 22.82 14.35 10.44
CA LYS A 81 24.28 14.34 10.69
C LYS A 81 24.96 15.43 9.87
#